data_AF-A0A7W1QR64-F1
#
_entry.id   AF-A0A7W1QR64-F1
#
_cell.length_a   1.000
_cell.length_b   1.000
_cell.length_c   1.000
_cell.angle_alpha   90.00
_cell.angle_beta   90.00
_cell.angle_gamma   90.00
#
_symmetry.space_group_name_H-M   'P 1'
#
loop_
_entity.id
_entity.type
_entity.pdbx_description
1 polymer ?
#
loop_
_entity_poly.entity_id
_entity_poly.type
_entity_poly.pdbx_seq_one_letter_code
_entity_poly.pdbx_strand_id
1 'polypeptide(L)'
;PKTALFFLAFLPQFVAVNRGAVTMQIVALGLILVVLGILSDSIYALLAGTIGGWIKSNARYLRAERYFAGTVYIGLGLTTALSGSNRK
;
A
#
# COMPACT_ATOMS: atom_id res chain seq x y z
N PRO A 1 0.13 7.89 6.16
CA PRO A 1 0.09 9.31 6.58
C PRO A 1 0.60 10.33 5.54
N LYS A 2 1.72 10.08 4.84
CA LYS A 2 2.25 11.02 3.83
C LYS A 2 1.31 11.23 2.63
N THR A 3 0.73 10.16 2.10
CA THR A 3 -0.17 10.21 0.94
C THR A 3 -1.44 11.01 1.22
N ALA A 4 -2.13 10.71 2.33
CA ALA A 4 -3.34 11.44 2.72
C ALA A 4 -3.08 12.94 2.95
N LEU A 5 -1.98 13.28 3.65
CA LEU A 5 -1.59 14.68 3.87
C LEU A 5 -1.17 15.39 2.58
N PHE A 6 -0.49 14.69 1.66
CA PHE A 6 -0.18 15.20 0.33
C PHE A 6 -1.48 15.55 -0.41
N PHE A 7 -2.39 14.61 -0.56
CA PHE A 7 -3.66 14.86 -1.26
C PHE A 7 -4.49 15.95 -0.59
N LEU A 8 -4.53 16.01 0.75
CA LEU A 8 -5.21 17.08 1.49
C LEU A 8 -4.60 18.46 1.20
N ALA A 9 -3.27 18.57 1.13
CA ALA A 9 -2.59 19.82 0.76
C ALA A 9 -2.85 20.22 -0.70
N PHE A 10 -3.11 19.24 -1.57
CA PHE A 10 -3.49 19.44 -2.97
C PHE A 10 -5.01 19.49 -3.20
N LEU A 11 -5.86 19.39 -2.18
CA LEU A 11 -7.30 19.63 -2.33
C LEU A 11 -7.67 21.09 -2.61
N PRO A 12 -7.13 22.10 -1.89
CA PRO A 12 -7.52 23.49 -2.10
C PRO A 12 -7.22 24.03 -3.51
N GLN A 13 -6.24 23.48 -4.24
CA GLN A 13 -6.01 23.85 -5.66
C GLN A 13 -7.13 23.41 -6.61
N PHE A 14 -7.97 22.44 -6.23
CA PHE A 14 -9.12 21.98 -7.02
C PHE A 14 -10.43 22.68 -6.65
N VAL A 15 -10.38 23.62 -5.69
CA VAL A 15 -11.55 24.31 -5.15
C VAL A 15 -11.74 25.66 -5.84
N ALA A 16 -12.95 25.91 -6.35
CA ALA A 16 -13.29 27.16 -6.99
C ALA A 16 -13.78 28.19 -5.96
N VAL A 17 -12.89 29.11 -5.57
CA VAL A 17 -13.14 30.15 -4.54
C VAL A 17 -14.31 31.07 -4.90
N ASN A 18 -14.59 31.28 -6.19
CA ASN A 18 -15.66 32.14 -6.69
C ASN A 18 -17.10 31.64 -6.42
N ARG A 19 -17.29 30.41 -5.88
CA ARG A 19 -18.63 29.85 -5.59
C ARG A 19 -19.01 29.83 -4.10
N GLY A 20 -18.28 30.54 -3.24
CA GLY A 20 -18.67 30.86 -1.86
C GLY A 20 -18.58 29.71 -0.83
N ALA A 21 -18.76 28.45 -1.23
CA ALA A 21 -18.76 27.29 -0.32
C ALA A 21 -17.47 26.44 -0.40
N VAL A 22 -16.31 27.06 -0.17
CA VAL A 22 -14.99 26.41 -0.19
C VAL A 22 -14.91 25.22 0.78
N THR A 23 -15.40 25.37 2.02
CA THR A 23 -15.39 24.31 3.04
C THR A 23 -16.15 23.08 2.59
N MET A 24 -17.32 23.25 1.96
CA MET A 24 -18.16 22.13 1.52
C MET A 24 -17.53 21.40 0.32
N GLN A 25 -16.84 22.12 -0.56
CA GLN A 25 -16.04 21.51 -1.65
C GLN A 25 -14.87 20.69 -1.09
N ILE A 26 -14.14 21.21 -0.10
CA ILE A 26 -13.04 20.48 0.54
C ILE A 26 -13.54 19.19 1.21
N VAL A 27 -14.65 19.26 1.97
CA VAL A 27 -15.24 18.08 2.61
C VAL A 27 -15.70 17.06 1.57
N ALA A 28 -16.37 17.49 0.51
CA ALA A 28 -16.81 16.60 -0.57
C ALA A 28 -15.63 15.91 -1.27
N LEU A 29 -14.59 16.65 -1.63
CA LEU A 29 -13.41 16.10 -2.28
C LEU A 29 -12.61 15.16 -1.35
N GLY A 30 -12.50 15.51 -0.06
CA GLY A 30 -11.90 14.63 0.95
C GLY A 30 -12.67 13.31 1.11
N LEU A 31 -14.00 13.36 1.09
CA LEU A 31 -14.85 12.17 1.17
C LEU A 31 -14.69 11.27 -0.06
N ILE A 32 -14.61 11.86 -1.26
CA ILE A 32 -14.32 11.14 -2.50
C ILE A 32 -12.97 10.42 -2.40
N LEU A 33 -11.93 11.09 -1.89
CA LEU A 33 -10.60 10.49 -1.67
C LEU A 33 -10.66 9.29 -0.72
N VAL A 34 -11.38 9.41 0.40
CA VAL A 34 -11.55 8.32 1.37
C VAL A 34 -12.26 7.12 0.72
N VAL A 35 -13.33 7.36 -0.03
CA VAL A 35 -14.07 6.31 -0.74
C VAL A 35 -13.18 5.61 -1.76
N LEU A 36 -12.41 6.36 -2.55
CA LEU A 36 -11.44 5.80 -3.51
C LEU A 36 -10.36 4.96 -2.83
N GLY A 37 -9.86 5.42 -1.67
CA GLY A 37 -8.90 4.66 -0.87
C GLY A 37 -9.49 3.32 -0.40
N ILE A 38 -10.68 3.36 0.20
CA ILE A 38 -11.38 2.15 0.66
C ILE A 38 -11.65 1.20 -0.50
N LEU A 39 -12.11 1.70 -1.64
CA LEU A 39 -12.37 0.86 -2.82
C LEU A 39 -11.09 0.20 -3.33
N SER A 40 -10.00 0.97 -3.43
CA SER A 40 -8.71 0.45 -3.88
C SER A 40 -8.20 -0.62 -2.92
N ASP A 41 -8.18 -0.34 -1.62
CA ASP A 41 -7.73 -1.28 -0.59
C ASP A 41 -8.62 -2.53 -0.56
N SER A 42 -9.93 -2.37 -0.74
CA SER A 42 -10.87 -3.49 -0.81
C SER A 42 -10.62 -4.36 -2.04
N ILE A 43 -10.39 -3.76 -3.21
CA ILE A 43 -10.04 -4.50 -4.43
C ILE A 43 -8.74 -5.27 -4.21
N TYR A 44 -7.71 -4.64 -3.66
CA TYR A 44 -6.45 -5.32 -3.34
C TYR A 44 -6.64 -6.43 -2.32
N ALA A 45 -7.43 -6.21 -1.26
CA ALA A 45 -7.71 -7.20 -0.24
C ALA A 45 -8.49 -8.40 -0.80
N LEU A 46 -9.49 -8.16 -1.65
CA LEU A 46 -10.26 -9.20 -2.32
C LEU A 46 -9.39 -9.97 -3.30
N LEU A 47 -8.60 -9.29 -4.14
CA LEU A 47 -7.67 -9.94 -5.06
C LEU A 47 -6.64 -10.78 -4.30
N ALA A 48 -6.02 -10.22 -3.26
CA ALA A 48 -5.08 -10.94 -2.40
C ALA A 48 -5.73 -12.12 -1.66
N GLY A 49 -6.99 -11.98 -1.22
CA GLY A 49 -7.75 -13.05 -0.59
C GLY A 49 -8.15 -14.17 -1.56
N THR A 50 -8.50 -13.81 -2.80
CA THR A 50 -8.90 -14.77 -3.84
C THR A 50 -7.69 -15.52 -4.36
N ILE A 51 -6.62 -14.79 -4.71
CA ILE A 51 -5.32 -15.34 -5.12
C ILE A 51 -4.72 -16.14 -3.96
N GLY A 52 -4.75 -15.61 -2.73
CA GLY A 52 -4.28 -16.28 -1.53
C GLY A 52 -5.05 -17.56 -1.23
N GLY A 53 -6.37 -17.57 -1.41
CA GLY A 53 -7.20 -18.77 -1.30
C GLY A 53 -6.82 -19.82 -2.35
N TRP A 54 -6.60 -19.40 -3.60
CA TRP A 54 -6.14 -20.26 -4.70
C TRP A 54 -4.73 -20.82 -4.47
N ILE A 55 -3.82 -19.99 -3.96
CA ILE A 55 -2.44 -20.36 -3.57
C ILE A 55 -2.47 -21.36 -2.43
N LYS A 56 -3.31 -21.14 -1.43
CA LYS A 56 -3.45 -22.02 -0.26
C LYS A 56 -4.11 -23.35 -0.61
N SER A 57 -4.97 -23.38 -1.63
CA SER A 57 -5.52 -24.60 -2.21
C SER A 57 -4.47 -25.49 -2.89
N ASN A 58 -3.30 -24.95 -3.27
CA ASN A 58 -2.27 -25.71 -3.97
C ASN A 58 -1.01 -25.87 -3.09
N ALA A 59 -0.86 -27.03 -2.44
CA ALA A 59 0.23 -27.32 -1.49
C ALA A 59 1.65 -27.12 -2.05
N ARG A 60 1.82 -27.10 -3.39
CA ARG A 60 3.09 -26.77 -4.05
C ARG A 60 3.45 -25.29 -3.93
N TYR A 61 2.48 -24.37 -4.00
CA TYR A 61 2.73 -22.94 -3.89
C TYR A 61 3.04 -22.52 -2.46
N LEU A 62 2.35 -23.10 -1.47
CA LEU A 62 2.67 -22.89 -0.05
C LEU A 62 4.11 -23.31 0.28
N ARG A 63 4.60 -24.36 -0.38
CA ARG A 63 5.99 -24.81 -0.26
C ARG A 63 6.94 -23.84 -0.97
N ALA A 64 6.60 -23.35 -2.16
CA ALA A 64 7.38 -22.36 -2.91
C ALA A 64 7.50 -21.02 -2.17
N GLU A 65 6.42 -20.51 -1.58
CA GLU A 65 6.42 -19.30 -0.75
C GLU A 65 7.37 -19.46 0.45
N ARG A 66 7.32 -20.62 1.12
CA ARG A 66 8.20 -20.93 2.25
C ARG A 66 9.67 -21.02 1.85
N TYR A 67 9.97 -21.59 0.68
CA TYR A 67 11.33 -21.58 0.12
C TYR A 67 11.78 -20.17 -0.27
N PHE A 68 10.91 -19.38 -0.88
CA PHE A 68 11.22 -18.00 -1.29
C PHE A 68 11.46 -17.08 -0.09
N ALA A 69 10.63 -17.15 0.93
CA ALA A 69 10.84 -16.43 2.19
C ALA A 69 12.16 -16.85 2.85
N GLY A 70 12.45 -18.16 2.87
CA GLY A 70 13.70 -18.70 3.39
C GLY A 70 14.93 -18.20 2.63
N THR A 71 14.92 -18.22 1.30
CA THR A 71 16.04 -17.72 0.49
C THR A 71 16.23 -16.21 0.65
N VAL A 72 15.15 -15.44 0.76
CA VAL A 72 15.22 -14.00 1.03
C VAL A 72 15.86 -13.73 2.39
N TYR A 73 15.46 -14.44 3.45
CA TYR A 73 16.07 -14.27 4.77
C TYR A 73 17.53 -14.68 4.81
N ILE A 74 17.89 -15.79 4.16
CA ILE A 74 19.29 -16.22 4.04
C ILE A 74 20.10 -15.17 3.28
N GLY A 75 19.56 -14.66 2.15
CA GLY A 75 20.20 -13.60 1.37
C GLY A 75 20.39 -12.32 2.18
N LEU A 76 19.36 -11.86 2.88
CA LEU A 76 19.44 -10.68 3.76
C LEU A 76 20.45 -10.89 4.90
N GLY A 77 20.48 -12.07 5.52
CA GLY A 77 21.48 -12.43 6.52
C GLY A 77 22.89 -12.40 5.96
N LEU A 78 23.08 -12.93 4.75
CA LEU A 78 24.37 -12.90 4.06
C LEU A 78 24.80 -11.46 3.75
N THR A 79 23.90 -10.64 3.20
CA THR A 79 24.21 -9.22 2.92
C THR A 79 24.50 -8.46 4.20
N THR A 80 23.85 -8.78 5.31
CA THR A 80 24.10 -8.16 6.61
C THR A 80 25.44 -8.61 7.20
N ALA A 81 25.80 -9.88 7.07
CA ALA A 81 27.11 -10.39 7.49
C ALA A 81 28.25 -9.76 6.66
N LEU A 82 28.06 -9.65 5.34
CA LEU A 82 29.05 -9.09 4.41
C LEU A 82 29.12 -7.56 4.50
N SER A 83 27.98 -6.87 4.66
CA SER A 83 27.92 -5.42 4.85
C SER A 83 28.34 -4.99 6.25
N GLY A 84 28.09 -5.83 7.26
CA GLY A 84 28.56 -5.61 8.64
C GLY A 84 30.08 -5.73 8.77
N SER A 85 30.73 -6.50 7.89
CA SER A 85 32.19 -6.57 7.79
C SER A 85 32.84 -5.32 7.17
N ASN A 86 32.06 -4.40 6.58
CA ASN A 86 32.55 -3.22 5.85
C ASN A 86 32.43 -1.90 6.66
N ARG A 87 32.11 -1.97 7.95
CA ARG A 87 32.31 -0.88 8.91
C ARG A 87 33.46 -1.27 9.86
N LYS A 88 34.69 -1.13 9.39
CA LYS A 88 35.85 -0.91 10.25
C LYS A 88 36.48 0.42 9.86
#